data_AF-A0A6M5J6G9-F1
#
_entry.id   AF-A0A6M5J6G9-F1
#
_cell.length_a   1.000
_cell.length_b   1.000
_cell.length_c   1.000
_cell.angle_alpha   90.00
_cell.angle_beta   90.00
_cell.angle_gamma   90.00
#
_symmetry.space_group_name_H-M   'P 1'
#
loop_
_entity.id
_entity.type
_entity.pdbx_description
1 polymer ?
#
loop_
_entity_poly.entity_id
_entity_poly.type
_entity_poly.pdbx_seq_one_letter_code
_entity_poly.pdbx_strand_id
1 'polypeptide(L)'
;MVGWLDTVRLCDMEAVRFALGGFSGAGSPVSLRKAQQWVARVAAVGLVDRQRLTFRDGSIVWATHQATGKAAPNLYRQTTRHEIVVASASARFVCRGYSWERDRKPENRSDHQADGVAVLDGVRELVEVELTPKTGARYGKIIDDHARRLEREGFGRVIYFGTPTALRAAGADEHTRALGSLRSRFLWLPILDARGQWPKDDAAAWARIDESTVSAELEGARTTR
;
A
#
# COMPACT_ATOMS: atom_id res chain seq x y z
N MET A 1 15.01 -2.34 6.44
CA MET A 1 14.24 -1.36 7.25
C MET A 1 14.50 0.11 6.87
N VAL A 2 15.71 0.68 7.01
CA VAL A 2 15.95 2.09 6.60
C VAL A 2 15.75 2.28 5.09
N GLY A 3 16.20 1.32 4.26
CA GLY A 3 15.89 1.34 2.82
C GLY A 3 14.39 1.27 2.50
N TRP A 4 13.57 0.68 3.38
CA TRP A 4 12.11 0.71 3.22
C TRP A 4 11.53 2.09 3.53
N LEU A 5 12.05 2.79 4.55
CA LEU A 5 11.70 4.19 4.82
C LEU A 5 12.10 5.11 3.66
N ASP A 6 13.18 4.80 2.94
CA ASP A 6 13.55 5.52 1.72
C ASP A 6 12.47 5.39 0.62
N THR A 7 11.84 4.22 0.55
CA THR A 7 10.73 3.93 -0.36
C THR A 7 9.44 4.63 0.08
N VAL A 8 8.97 4.45 1.32
CA VAL A 8 7.65 4.96 1.76
C VAL A 8 7.65 6.39 2.32
N ARG A 9 8.83 7.03 2.44
CA ARG A 9 9.09 8.37 3.00
C ARG A 9 8.77 8.58 4.47
N LEU A 10 7.59 8.22 4.93
CA LEU A 10 7.14 8.41 6.31
C LEU A 10 6.13 7.34 6.70
N CYS A 11 6.02 7.05 7.99
CA CYS A 11 5.11 6.04 8.50
C CYS A 11 4.74 6.30 9.96
N ASP A 12 3.70 5.64 10.47
CA ASP A 12 3.39 5.65 11.90
C ASP A 12 4.00 4.43 12.61
N MET A 13 3.91 4.43 13.94
CA MET A 13 4.45 3.35 14.77
C MET A 13 3.83 1.98 14.48
N GLU A 14 2.61 1.93 13.95
CA GLU A 14 1.97 0.67 13.59
C GLU A 14 2.63 0.06 12.36
N ALA A 15 2.84 0.86 11.30
CA ALA A 15 3.60 0.44 10.14
C ALA A 15 5.03 -0.01 10.51
N VAL A 16 5.71 0.70 11.43
CA VAL A 16 7.03 0.27 11.95
C VAL A 16 6.97 -1.13 12.57
N ARG A 17 5.91 -1.45 13.33
CA ARG A 17 5.76 -2.77 13.96
C ARG A 17 5.66 -3.89 12.92
N PHE A 18 4.83 -3.71 11.89
CA PHE A 18 4.66 -4.68 10.82
C PHE A 18 5.94 -4.83 9.98
N ALA A 19 6.55 -3.73 9.58
CA ALA A 19 7.77 -3.75 8.77
C ALA A 19 8.93 -4.43 9.52
N LEU A 20 9.13 -4.13 10.81
CA LEU A 20 10.12 -4.84 11.63
C LEU A 20 9.82 -6.34 11.76
N GLY A 21 8.53 -6.70 11.86
CA GLY A 21 8.07 -8.08 11.80
C GLY A 21 8.53 -8.79 10.53
N GLY A 22 8.27 -8.18 9.38
CA GLY A 22 8.68 -8.71 8.08
C GLY A 22 10.19 -8.82 7.91
N PHE A 23 10.93 -7.75 8.17
CA PHE A 23 12.39 -7.74 8.01
C PHE A 23 13.14 -8.65 8.99
N SER A 24 12.51 -9.06 10.10
CA SER A 24 13.07 -10.06 11.02
C SER A 24 12.69 -11.50 10.67
N GLY A 25 11.85 -11.71 9.66
CA GLY A 25 11.33 -13.03 9.29
C GLY A 25 10.23 -13.56 10.21
N ALA A 26 9.71 -12.74 11.12
CA ALA A 26 8.72 -13.17 12.11
C ALA A 26 7.30 -13.38 11.56
N GLY A 27 7.02 -12.91 10.33
CA GLY A 27 5.70 -13.03 9.69
C GLY A 27 4.56 -12.27 10.39
N SER A 28 4.87 -11.49 11.43
CA SER A 28 3.90 -10.86 12.33
C SER A 28 4.46 -9.58 12.95
N PRO A 29 3.61 -8.60 13.30
CA PRO A 29 4.10 -7.33 13.83
C PRO A 29 4.78 -7.49 15.18
N VAL A 30 5.91 -6.82 15.37
CA VAL A 30 6.56 -6.77 16.68
C VAL A 30 5.72 -5.98 17.70
N SER A 31 6.03 -6.16 18.99
CA SER A 31 5.38 -5.36 20.04
C SER A 31 5.70 -3.87 19.90
N LEU A 32 4.80 -3.01 20.37
CA LEU A 32 5.00 -1.55 20.34
C LEU A 32 6.29 -1.14 21.05
N ARG A 33 6.61 -1.78 22.18
CA ARG A 33 7.87 -1.54 22.91
C ARG A 33 9.09 -1.84 22.06
N LYS A 34 9.12 -2.98 21.35
CA LYS A 34 10.23 -3.33 20.45
C LYS A 34 10.37 -2.32 19.32
N ALA A 35 9.26 -1.88 18.73
CA ALA A 35 9.27 -0.85 17.69
C ALA A 35 9.80 0.50 18.23
N GLN A 36 9.34 0.96 19.39
CA GLN A 36 9.83 2.18 20.03
C GLN A 36 11.33 2.11 20.35
N GLN A 37 11.81 0.98 20.87
CA GLN A 37 13.23 0.75 21.13
C GLN A 37 14.06 0.79 19.85
N TRP A 38 13.57 0.19 18.76
CA TRP A 38 14.22 0.28 17.46
C TRP A 38 14.33 1.73 16.99
N VAL A 39 13.21 2.47 16.99
CA VAL A 39 13.19 3.89 16.58
C VAL A 39 14.14 4.72 17.44
N ALA A 40 14.13 4.54 18.76
CA ALA A 40 15.01 5.28 19.67
C ALA A 40 16.50 5.03 19.37
N ARG A 41 16.90 3.77 19.15
CA ARG A 41 18.29 3.42 18.80
C ARG A 41 18.72 4.00 17.46
N VAL A 42 17.86 3.92 16.46
CA VAL A 42 18.17 4.37 15.10
C VAL A 42 18.17 5.91 15.04
N ALA A 43 17.34 6.57 15.85
CA ALA A 43 17.37 8.02 16.01
C ALA A 43 18.63 8.50 16.73
N ALA A 44 19.10 7.75 17.75
CA ALA A 44 20.32 8.09 18.48
C ALA A 44 21.58 8.11 17.59
N VAL A 45 21.57 7.35 16.49
CA VAL A 45 22.65 7.36 15.48
C VAL A 45 22.34 8.24 14.26
N GLY A 46 21.28 9.07 14.34
CA GLY A 46 20.94 10.07 13.33
C GLY A 46 20.29 9.52 12.05
N LEU A 47 19.88 8.25 12.01
CA LEU A 47 19.36 7.63 10.78
C LEU A 47 17.85 7.79 10.59
N VAL A 48 17.09 7.97 11.66
CA VAL A 48 15.65 8.29 11.60
C VAL A 48 15.34 9.46 12.51
N ASP A 49 14.27 10.17 12.18
CA ASP A 49 13.69 11.19 13.03
C ASP A 49 12.20 10.91 13.22
N ARG A 50 11.61 11.53 14.24
CA ARG A 50 10.22 11.31 14.61
C ARG A 50 9.58 12.56 15.19
N GLN A 51 8.29 12.73 14.91
CA GLN A 51 7.47 13.77 15.51
C GLN A 51 6.11 13.23 15.92
N ARG A 52 5.62 13.67 17.07
CA ARG A 52 4.23 13.42 17.49
C ARG A 52 3.36 14.55 16.96
N LEU A 53 2.34 14.20 16.20
CA LEU A 53 1.37 15.15 15.68
C LEU A 53 0.15 15.17 16.61
N THR A 54 -0.42 16.34 16.89
CA THR A 54 -1.57 16.50 17.78
C THR A 54 -2.84 15.82 17.26
N PHE A 55 -2.99 15.73 15.94
CA PHE A 55 -4.16 15.16 15.27
C PHE A 55 -4.06 13.65 15.00
N ARG A 56 -3.01 12.98 15.50
CA ARG A 56 -2.79 11.55 15.24
C ARG A 56 -2.25 10.83 16.46
N ASP A 57 -2.65 9.58 16.60
CA ASP A 57 -2.16 8.74 17.68
C ASP A 57 -0.74 8.25 17.37
N GLY A 58 0.20 8.61 18.25
CA GLY A 58 1.60 8.17 18.17
C GLY A 58 2.54 9.07 17.38
N SER A 59 3.76 8.57 17.17
CA SER A 59 4.80 9.28 16.42
C SER A 59 4.76 8.89 14.95
N ILE A 60 4.95 9.88 14.09
CA ILE A 60 5.34 9.70 12.69
C ILE A 60 6.87 9.60 12.65
N VAL A 61 7.37 8.65 11.87
CA VAL A 61 8.78 8.30 11.74
C VAL A 61 9.18 8.39 10.27
N TRP A 62 10.33 8.98 9.98
CA TRP A 62 10.92 9.05 8.64
C TRP A 62 12.44 8.87 8.70
N ALA A 63 13.05 8.53 7.58
CA ALA A 63 14.51 8.48 7.47
C ALA A 63 15.09 9.88 7.26
N THR A 64 16.22 10.17 7.91
CA THR A 64 16.87 11.49 7.83
C THR A 64 17.57 11.70 6.49
N HIS A 65 17.98 12.95 6.24
CA HIS A 65 18.85 13.26 5.11
C HIS A 65 20.17 12.49 5.17
N GLN A 66 20.76 12.31 6.36
CA GLN A 66 21.95 11.49 6.54
C GLN A 66 21.75 10.04 6.07
N ALA A 67 20.56 9.48 6.27
CA ALA A 67 20.27 8.09 5.92
C ALA A 67 19.95 7.87 4.44
N THR A 68 19.42 8.88 3.74
CA THR A 68 18.78 8.70 2.41
C THR A 68 19.14 9.76 1.37
N GLY A 69 19.80 10.84 1.77
CA GLY A 69 20.00 12.03 0.94
C GLY A 69 18.72 12.83 0.65
N LYS A 70 17.56 12.44 1.20
CA LYS A 70 16.27 13.11 0.95
C LYS A 70 15.95 14.13 2.05
N ALA A 71 15.29 15.22 1.68
CA ALA A 71 14.80 16.20 2.63
C ALA A 71 13.70 15.59 3.52
N ALA A 72 13.58 16.10 4.75
CA ALA A 72 12.52 15.68 5.66
C ALA A 72 11.13 15.92 5.05
N PRO A 73 10.16 15.02 5.28
CA PRO A 73 8.81 15.20 4.78
C PRO A 73 8.13 16.39 5.47
N ASN A 74 7.29 17.12 4.71
CA ASN A 74 6.43 18.12 5.31
C ASN A 74 5.16 17.44 5.86
N LEU A 75 5.13 17.23 7.17
CA LEU A 75 4.07 16.50 7.87
C LEU A 75 2.69 17.18 7.82
N TYR A 76 2.62 18.45 7.43
CA TYR A 76 1.38 19.23 7.36
C TYR A 76 0.81 19.34 5.94
N ARG A 77 1.40 18.67 4.96
CA ARG A 77 0.81 18.57 3.62
C ARG A 77 -0.46 17.73 3.64
N GLN A 78 -1.39 18.07 2.75
CA GLN A 78 -2.62 17.31 2.54
C GLN A 78 -2.34 15.83 2.20
N THR A 79 -1.23 15.55 1.51
CA THR A 79 -0.86 14.19 1.10
C THR A 79 -0.27 13.34 2.23
N THR A 80 0.14 13.92 3.36
CA THR A 80 0.77 13.17 4.47
C THR A 80 -0.12 12.02 4.93
N ARG A 81 -1.44 12.27 5.05
CA ARG A 81 -2.38 11.23 5.47
C ARG A 81 -2.40 10.05 4.50
N HIS A 82 -2.37 10.33 3.20
CA HIS A 82 -2.30 9.31 2.15
C HIS A 82 -0.99 8.53 2.24
N GLU A 83 0.14 9.22 2.35
CA GLU A 83 1.47 8.60 2.47
C GLU A 83 1.59 7.65 3.67
N ILE A 84 1.03 8.01 4.84
CA ILE A 84 1.03 7.11 6.00
C ILE A 84 0.23 5.84 5.71
N VAL A 85 -0.90 5.94 5.00
CA VAL A 85 -1.73 4.77 4.67
C VAL A 85 -1.04 3.86 3.66
N VAL A 86 -0.39 4.44 2.65
CA VAL A 86 0.46 3.68 1.72
C VAL A 86 1.58 2.95 2.48
N ALA A 87 2.25 3.63 3.41
CA ALA A 87 3.26 2.99 4.26
C ALA A 87 2.67 1.88 5.15
N SER A 88 1.45 2.06 5.65
CA SER A 88 0.72 1.07 6.45
C SER A 88 0.38 -0.19 5.65
N ALA A 89 -0.06 -0.04 4.40
CA ALA A 89 -0.29 -1.14 3.46
C ALA A 89 1.03 -1.84 3.14
N SER A 90 2.04 -1.08 2.72
CA SER A 90 3.39 -1.57 2.39
C SER A 90 3.98 -2.41 3.52
N ALA A 91 3.93 -1.93 4.76
CA ALA A 91 4.46 -2.64 5.92
C ALA A 91 3.81 -4.02 6.12
N ARG A 92 2.52 -4.15 5.80
CA ARG A 92 1.77 -5.41 5.96
C ARG A 92 2.05 -6.41 4.84
N PHE A 93 2.27 -5.95 3.62
CA PHE A 93 2.83 -6.77 2.54
C PHE A 93 4.21 -7.28 2.92
N VAL A 94 5.11 -6.38 3.35
CA VAL A 94 6.46 -6.76 3.81
C VAL A 94 6.42 -7.74 4.98
N CYS A 95 5.47 -7.57 5.91
CA CYS A 95 5.27 -8.49 7.03
C CYS A 95 4.94 -9.91 6.58
N ARG A 96 4.32 -10.07 5.40
CA ARG A 96 3.89 -11.34 4.81
C ARG A 96 4.88 -11.90 3.77
N GLY A 97 6.09 -11.36 3.70
CA GLY A 97 7.14 -11.85 2.82
C GLY A 97 7.19 -11.21 1.43
N TYR A 98 6.28 -10.29 1.11
CA TYR A 98 6.37 -9.53 -0.14
C TYR A 98 7.57 -8.57 -0.07
N SER A 99 8.19 -8.31 -1.22
CA SER A 99 8.96 -7.09 -1.40
C SER A 99 8.03 -5.94 -1.83
N TRP A 100 8.47 -4.71 -1.60
CA TRP A 100 7.69 -3.51 -1.91
C TRP A 100 8.56 -2.48 -2.63
N GLU A 101 8.08 -1.98 -3.76
CA GLU A 101 8.73 -0.95 -4.54
C GLU A 101 7.76 0.19 -4.90
N ARG A 102 8.32 1.36 -5.26
CA ARG A 102 7.54 2.42 -5.89
C ARG A 102 7.20 1.98 -7.30
N ASP A 103 5.99 2.29 -7.74
CA ASP A 103 5.65 2.11 -9.13
C ASP A 103 6.45 3.07 -10.03
N ARG A 104 6.56 2.71 -11.31
CA ARG A 104 7.25 3.52 -12.31
C ARG A 104 6.60 4.89 -12.46
N LYS A 105 7.40 5.89 -12.84
CA LYS A 105 6.84 7.19 -13.20
C LYS A 105 5.97 7.06 -14.45
N PRO A 106 4.86 7.81 -14.58
CA PRO A 106 4.06 7.82 -15.79
C PRO A 106 4.91 8.29 -16.98
N GLU A 107 4.87 7.56 -18.09
CA GLU A 107 5.63 7.92 -19.30
C GLU A 107 4.86 8.92 -20.16
N ASN A 108 3.53 8.90 -20.06
CA ASN A 108 2.65 9.70 -20.87
C ASN A 108 1.42 10.16 -20.05
N ARG A 109 0.53 10.91 -20.69
CA ARG A 109 -0.67 11.42 -20.03
C ARG A 109 -1.69 10.34 -19.71
N SER A 110 -1.76 9.22 -20.40
CA SER A 110 -2.70 8.12 -20.08
C SER A 110 -2.23 7.25 -18.91
N ASP A 111 -0.91 7.18 -18.67
CA ASP A 111 -0.34 6.38 -17.60
C ASP A 111 -0.74 6.85 -16.21
N HIS A 112 -0.99 5.89 -15.33
CA HIS A 112 -1.12 6.09 -13.90
C HIS A 112 0.07 5.48 -13.16
N GLN A 113 0.52 6.18 -12.12
CA GLN A 113 1.49 5.63 -11.18
C GLN A 113 0.71 5.14 -9.96
N ALA A 114 0.74 3.84 -9.74
CA ALA A 114 0.14 3.24 -8.56
C ALA A 114 0.88 3.67 -7.29
N ASP A 115 0.16 3.64 -6.16
CA ASP A 115 0.74 4.00 -4.87
C ASP A 115 1.90 3.07 -4.45
N GLY A 116 1.89 1.82 -4.91
CA GLY A 116 3.05 0.96 -4.89
C GLY A 116 2.87 -0.36 -5.61
N VAL A 117 3.95 -1.14 -5.65
CA VAL A 117 3.98 -2.46 -6.25
C VAL A 117 4.46 -3.46 -5.19
N ALA A 118 3.63 -4.47 -4.92
CA ALA A 118 3.97 -5.59 -4.07
C ALA A 118 4.44 -6.77 -4.93
N VAL A 119 5.50 -7.46 -4.50
CA VAL A 119 6.04 -8.60 -5.27
C VAL A 119 6.28 -9.79 -4.35
N LEU A 120 5.71 -10.95 -4.70
CA LEU A 120 5.93 -12.23 -4.03
C LEU A 120 6.14 -13.32 -5.08
N ASP A 121 7.19 -14.12 -4.93
CA ASP A 121 7.52 -15.24 -5.82
C ASP A 121 7.49 -14.90 -7.32
N GLY A 122 7.93 -13.68 -7.66
CA GLY A 122 7.97 -13.16 -9.03
C GLY A 122 6.65 -12.56 -9.55
N VAL A 123 5.55 -12.73 -8.82
CA VAL A 123 4.25 -12.13 -9.15
C VAL A 123 4.23 -10.67 -8.66
N ARG A 124 3.90 -9.74 -9.56
CA ARG A 124 3.82 -8.30 -9.28
C ARG A 124 2.36 -7.87 -9.18
N GLU A 125 2.03 -7.12 -8.13
CA GLU A 125 0.67 -6.65 -7.86
C GLU A 125 0.66 -5.14 -7.68
N LEU A 126 -0.28 -4.47 -8.34
CA LEU A 126 -0.48 -3.03 -8.19
C LEU A 126 -1.30 -2.77 -6.93
N VAL A 127 -0.89 -1.79 -6.13
CA VAL A 127 -1.58 -1.42 -4.89
C VAL A 127 -1.97 0.05 -4.93
N GLU A 128 -3.23 0.31 -4.62
CA GLU A 128 -3.83 1.64 -4.58
C GLU A 128 -4.46 1.93 -3.22
N VAL A 129 -4.33 3.18 -2.79
CA VAL A 129 -4.99 3.69 -1.58
C VAL A 129 -5.97 4.80 -1.97
N GLU A 130 -7.21 4.67 -1.53
CA GLU A 130 -8.28 5.60 -1.85
C GLU A 130 -8.96 6.13 -0.60
N LEU A 131 -8.55 7.34 -0.17
CA LEU A 131 -9.13 7.99 1.00
C LEU A 131 -10.35 8.84 0.68
N THR A 132 -10.34 9.49 -0.48
CA THR A 132 -11.38 10.42 -0.92
C THR A 132 -11.85 10.06 -2.33
N PRO A 133 -13.16 10.15 -2.62
CA PRO A 133 -13.68 9.91 -3.96
C PRO A 133 -13.00 10.81 -5.00
N LYS A 134 -12.70 10.23 -6.17
CA LYS A 134 -12.30 10.96 -7.39
C LYS A 134 -13.51 11.10 -8.33
N THR A 135 -13.39 11.96 -9.33
CA THR A 135 -14.40 12.07 -10.41
C THR A 135 -14.39 10.80 -11.26
N GLY A 136 -15.54 10.45 -11.87
CA GLY A 136 -15.64 9.27 -12.75
C GLY A 136 -14.62 9.30 -13.89
N ALA A 137 -14.48 10.44 -14.59
CA ALA A 137 -13.45 10.60 -15.62
C ALA A 137 -12.01 10.33 -15.13
N ARG A 138 -11.71 10.60 -13.86
CA ARG A 138 -10.40 10.28 -13.27
C ARG A 138 -10.29 8.80 -12.92
N TYR A 139 -11.36 8.17 -12.43
CA TYR A 139 -11.37 6.73 -12.19
C TYR A 139 -11.26 5.94 -13.49
N GLY A 140 -12.03 6.28 -14.52
CA GLY A 140 -11.98 5.59 -15.82
C GLY A 140 -10.57 5.51 -16.38
N LYS A 141 -9.85 6.64 -16.40
CA LYS A 141 -8.45 6.68 -16.83
C LYS A 141 -7.52 5.80 -16.01
N ILE A 142 -7.68 5.78 -14.68
CA ILE A 142 -6.85 4.95 -13.79
C ILE A 142 -7.15 3.46 -14.02
N ILE A 143 -8.43 3.11 -14.12
CA ILE A 143 -8.90 1.74 -14.33
C ILE A 143 -8.45 1.21 -15.70
N ASP A 144 -8.56 2.03 -16.75
CA ASP A 144 -8.12 1.67 -18.10
C ASP A 144 -6.61 1.42 -18.15
N ASP A 145 -5.82 2.25 -17.48
CA ASP A 145 -4.37 2.03 -17.36
C ASP A 145 -4.06 0.71 -16.63
N HIS A 146 -4.72 0.45 -15.50
CA HIS A 146 -4.56 -0.80 -14.76
C HIS A 146 -4.98 -2.02 -15.56
N ALA A 147 -6.11 -1.98 -16.27
CA ALA A 147 -6.56 -3.06 -17.14
C ALA A 147 -5.51 -3.37 -18.22
N ARG A 148 -5.00 -2.33 -18.89
CA ARG A 148 -3.91 -2.46 -19.87
C ARG A 148 -2.65 -3.11 -19.25
N ARG A 149 -2.29 -2.73 -18.02
CA ARG A 149 -1.11 -3.27 -17.31
C ARG A 149 -1.28 -4.73 -16.92
N LEU A 150 -2.48 -5.14 -16.52
CA LEU A 150 -2.81 -6.54 -16.25
C LEU A 150 -2.73 -7.42 -17.51
N GLU A 151 -3.07 -6.85 -18.67
CA GLU A 151 -3.06 -7.57 -19.95
C GLU A 151 -1.66 -7.62 -20.60
N ARG A 152 -0.86 -6.57 -20.46
CA ARG A 152 0.35 -6.36 -21.28
C ARG A 152 1.67 -6.27 -20.52
N GLU A 153 1.63 -5.91 -19.24
CA GLU A 153 2.85 -5.66 -18.43
C GLU A 153 3.12 -6.78 -17.41
N GLY A 154 2.34 -7.87 -17.42
CA GLY A 154 2.56 -9.05 -16.57
C GLY A 154 2.19 -8.87 -15.10
N PHE A 155 1.41 -7.83 -14.74
CA PHE A 155 0.89 -7.68 -13.38
C PHE A 155 -0.19 -8.72 -13.10
N GLY A 156 -0.17 -9.31 -11.90
CA GLY A 156 -1.07 -10.38 -11.44
C GLY A 156 -2.47 -9.89 -11.07
N ARG A 157 -2.57 -8.76 -10.37
CA ARG A 157 -3.83 -8.12 -9.96
C ARG A 157 -3.61 -6.67 -9.54
N VAL A 158 -4.72 -5.97 -9.31
CA VAL A 158 -4.76 -4.64 -8.69
C VAL A 158 -5.57 -4.68 -7.41
N ILE A 159 -5.01 -4.14 -6.34
CA ILE A 159 -5.60 -4.14 -5.00
C ILE A 159 -5.87 -2.69 -4.57
N TYR A 160 -7.14 -2.36 -4.42
CA TYR A 160 -7.60 -1.07 -3.91
C TYR A 160 -7.95 -1.18 -2.43
N PHE A 161 -7.18 -0.53 -1.58
CA PHE A 161 -7.56 -0.24 -0.20
C PHE A 161 -8.23 1.11 -0.15
N GLY A 162 -9.37 1.23 0.52
CA GLY A 162 -10.01 2.53 0.58
C GLY A 162 -11.06 2.65 1.66
N THR A 163 -11.56 3.87 1.81
CA THR A 163 -12.78 4.09 2.60
C THR A 163 -13.98 3.52 1.85
N PRO A 164 -15.04 3.06 2.55
CA PRO A 164 -16.24 2.58 1.88
C PRO A 164 -16.83 3.60 0.91
N THR A 165 -16.76 4.89 1.22
CA THR A 165 -17.26 5.96 0.34
C THR A 165 -16.40 6.12 -0.90
N ALA A 166 -15.07 6.11 -0.78
CA ALA A 166 -14.17 6.24 -1.92
C ALA A 166 -14.28 5.02 -2.87
N LEU A 167 -14.28 3.80 -2.31
CA LEU A 167 -14.37 2.60 -3.15
C LEU A 167 -15.76 2.37 -3.75
N ARG A 168 -16.85 2.83 -3.09
CA ARG A 168 -18.16 2.84 -3.76
C ARG A 168 -18.16 3.73 -4.98
N ALA A 169 -17.51 4.90 -4.93
CA ALA A 169 -17.41 5.78 -6.08
C ALA A 169 -16.59 5.14 -7.21
N ALA A 170 -15.45 4.51 -6.88
CA ALA A 170 -14.62 3.79 -7.86
C ALA A 170 -15.35 2.56 -8.45
N GLY A 171 -16.06 1.80 -7.61
CA GLY A 171 -16.79 0.60 -8.01
C GLY A 171 -18.09 0.87 -8.76
N ALA A 172 -18.71 2.04 -8.54
CA ALA A 172 -19.88 2.48 -9.29
C ALA A 172 -19.53 2.99 -10.70
N ASP A 173 -18.25 3.22 -10.99
CA ASP A 173 -17.75 3.72 -12.27
C ASP A 173 -18.06 2.75 -13.42
N GLU A 174 -18.40 3.30 -14.58
CA GLU A 174 -18.74 2.51 -15.77
C GLU A 174 -17.57 1.69 -16.28
N HIS A 175 -16.32 2.17 -16.12
CA HIS A 175 -15.12 1.42 -16.50
C HIS A 175 -14.93 0.18 -15.63
N THR A 176 -15.25 0.26 -14.34
CA THR A 176 -15.26 -0.92 -13.44
C THR A 176 -16.30 -1.96 -13.88
N ARG A 177 -17.40 -1.54 -14.52
CA ARG A 177 -18.39 -2.46 -15.11
C ARG A 177 -17.91 -3.03 -16.45
N ALA A 178 -17.14 -2.26 -17.20
CA ALA A 178 -16.58 -2.64 -18.49
C ALA A 178 -15.38 -3.60 -18.40
N LEU A 179 -14.83 -3.86 -17.20
CA LEU A 179 -13.67 -4.74 -16.99
C LEU A 179 -13.84 -6.18 -17.51
N GLY A 180 -15.08 -6.66 -17.71
CA GLY A 180 -15.33 -8.01 -18.21
C GLY A 180 -14.64 -9.09 -17.36
N SER A 181 -13.83 -9.94 -18.00
CA SER A 181 -13.08 -11.01 -17.32
C SER A 181 -11.99 -10.49 -16.39
N LEU A 182 -11.48 -9.27 -16.56
CA LEU A 182 -10.47 -8.69 -15.67
C LEU A 182 -11.03 -8.35 -14.28
N ARG A 183 -12.36 -8.33 -14.12
CA ARG A 183 -13.02 -7.96 -12.86
C ARG A 183 -12.55 -8.82 -11.66
N SER A 184 -12.26 -10.10 -11.85
CA SER A 184 -11.74 -10.97 -10.76
C SER A 184 -10.33 -10.57 -10.29
N ARG A 185 -9.58 -9.83 -11.12
CA ARG A 185 -8.23 -9.36 -10.84
C ARG A 185 -8.19 -7.95 -10.24
N PHE A 186 -9.34 -7.33 -10.01
CA PHE A 186 -9.48 -6.07 -9.28
C PHE A 186 -10.10 -6.34 -7.91
N LEU A 187 -9.30 -6.18 -6.85
CA LEU A 187 -9.76 -6.34 -5.48
C LEU A 187 -10.13 -5.00 -4.87
N TRP A 188 -11.38 -4.86 -4.43
CA TRP A 188 -11.89 -3.66 -3.80
C TRP A 188 -12.07 -3.91 -2.30
N LEU A 189 -11.19 -3.37 -1.48
CA LEU A 189 -11.11 -3.65 -0.05
C LEU A 189 -11.47 -2.39 0.76
N PRO A 190 -12.77 -2.18 1.09
CA PRO A 190 -13.25 -1.01 1.81
C PRO A 190 -12.98 -1.13 3.32
N ILE A 191 -11.72 -1.30 3.68
CA ILE A 191 -11.28 -1.62 5.04
C ILE A 191 -10.89 -0.38 5.84
N LEU A 192 -10.60 0.73 5.17
CA LEU A 192 -10.13 1.95 5.86
C LEU A 192 -11.30 2.71 6.46
N ASP A 193 -11.14 3.22 7.67
CA ASP A 193 -12.15 4.09 8.29
C ASP A 193 -12.18 5.49 7.65
N ALA A 194 -13.11 6.34 8.09
CA ALA A 194 -13.21 7.72 7.58
C ALA A 194 -11.95 8.59 7.84
N ARG A 195 -11.06 8.15 8.74
CA ARG A 195 -9.75 8.74 9.06
C ARG A 195 -8.59 8.04 8.35
N GLY A 196 -8.88 7.05 7.49
CA GLY A 196 -7.87 6.29 6.74
C GLY A 196 -7.08 5.35 7.64
N GLN A 197 -7.57 5.05 8.84
CA GLN A 197 -6.93 4.09 9.73
C GLN A 197 -7.21 2.68 9.24
N TRP A 198 -6.17 1.85 9.30
CA TRP A 198 -6.32 0.41 9.07
C TRP A 198 -7.09 -0.21 10.24
N PRO A 199 -7.94 -1.22 10.00
CA PRO A 199 -8.67 -1.89 11.07
C PRO A 199 -7.72 -2.55 12.08
N LYS A 200 -8.13 -2.61 13.35
CA LYS A 200 -7.37 -3.32 14.39
C LYS A 200 -7.29 -4.83 14.11
N ASP A 201 -8.33 -5.40 13.52
CA ASP A 201 -8.35 -6.78 13.04
C ASP A 201 -7.74 -6.85 11.63
N ASP A 202 -6.41 -6.92 11.59
CA ASP A 202 -5.66 -7.05 10.34
C ASP A 202 -5.96 -8.39 9.64
N ALA A 203 -6.13 -9.48 10.39
CA ALA A 203 -6.28 -10.82 9.85
C ALA A 203 -7.50 -10.94 8.92
N ALA A 204 -8.63 -10.37 9.31
CA ALA A 204 -9.84 -10.36 8.49
C ALA A 204 -9.69 -9.59 7.16
N ALA A 205 -8.86 -8.53 7.13
CA ALA A 205 -8.58 -7.79 5.91
C ALA A 205 -7.76 -8.60 4.90
N TRP A 206 -6.83 -9.42 5.39
CA TRP A 206 -5.93 -10.23 4.56
C TRP A 206 -6.54 -11.54 4.10
N ALA A 207 -7.42 -12.17 4.89
CA ALA A 207 -8.16 -13.36 4.44
C ALA A 207 -8.85 -13.14 3.08
N ARG A 208 -9.41 -11.94 2.85
CA ARG A 208 -10.04 -11.56 1.58
C ARG A 208 -9.06 -11.45 0.41
N ILE A 209 -7.81 -11.07 0.68
CA ILE A 209 -6.76 -11.02 -0.35
C ILE A 209 -6.37 -12.45 -0.72
N ASP A 210 -6.17 -13.32 0.26
CA ASP A 210 -5.73 -14.70 0.05
C ASP A 210 -6.80 -15.55 -0.68
N GLU A 211 -8.08 -15.42 -0.32
CA GLU A 211 -9.20 -16.10 -0.98
C GLU A 211 -9.29 -15.76 -2.49
N SER A 212 -8.94 -14.52 -2.85
CA SER A 212 -8.92 -14.09 -4.25
C SER A 212 -7.70 -14.60 -5.02
N THR A 213 -6.56 -14.82 -4.33
CA THR A 213 -5.34 -15.40 -4.94
C THR A 213 -5.61 -16.84 -5.41
N VAL A 214 -6.27 -17.64 -4.57
CA VAL A 214 -6.61 -19.04 -4.87
C VAL A 214 -7.59 -19.13 -6.05
N SER A 215 -8.54 -18.19 -6.16
CA SER A 215 -9.51 -18.17 -7.26
C SER A 215 -8.83 -17.87 -8.61
N ALA A 216 -7.84 -16.96 -8.64
CA ALA A 216 -7.11 -16.62 -9.85
C ALA A 216 -6.19 -17.75 -10.35
N GLU A 217 -5.54 -18.49 -9.44
CA GLU A 217 -4.72 -19.67 -9.79
C GLU A 217 -5.56 -20.79 -10.40
N LEU A 218 -6.74 -21.05 -9.84
CA LEU A 218 -7.67 -22.06 -10.34
C LEU A 218 -8.29 -21.68 -11.70
N GLU A 219 -8.50 -20.38 -11.98
CA GLU A 219 -8.91 -19.90 -13.31
C GLU A 219 -7.77 -20.02 -14.33
N GLY A 220 -6.54 -19.65 -13.99
CA GLY A 220 -5.37 -19.78 -14.86
C GLY A 220 -4.99 -21.23 -15.21
N ALA A 221 -5.23 -22.16 -14.29
CA ALA A 221 -5.05 -23.60 -14.53
C ALA A 221 -6.15 -24.21 -15.43
N ARG A 222 -7.30 -23.55 -15.58
CA ARG A 222 -8.41 -23.99 -16.44
C ARG A 222 -8.27 -23.52 -17.88
N THR A 223 -7.60 -22.39 -18.13
CA THR A 223 -7.32 -21.85 -19.48
C THR A 223 -6.11 -22.48 -20.17
N THR A 224 -5.35 -23.32 -19.48
CA THR A 224 -4.18 -24.06 -20.01
C THR A 224 -4.48 -25.52 -20.39
N ARG A 225 -5.75 -25.89 -20.56
CA ARG A 225 -6.18 -27.21 -21.06
C ARG A 225 -6.91 -27.12 -22.39
#